data_AF-A0A971V3Q2-F1
#
_entry.id   AF-A0A971V3Q2-F1
#
_cell.length_a   1.000
_cell.length_b   1.000
_cell.length_c   1.000
_cell.angle_alpha   90.00
_cell.angle_beta   90.00
_cell.angle_gamma   90.00
#
_symmetry.space_group_name_H-M   'P 1'
#
loop_
_entity.id
_entity.type
_entity.pdbx_description
1 polymer ?
#
loop_
_entity_poly.entity_id
_entity_poly.type
_entity_poly.pdbx_seq_one_letter_code
_entity_poly.pdbx_strand_id
1 'polypeptide(L)'
;MEEKLSPVTIRFNHTSSQEHRISFLETRQNLKGNISVDKLIYDGFGKEEHLIFSVVTEDGTQIDDDMIDRIMELPATIIGKVGENNSELEGLRQLNTQKRKAEIEQTNKEYFLAESAKLDAFSEDLKEGLQRELKDLSKEITEKKHLFKASADKSLAEMLEMKEEVIRLEEKRKRLRREIYDREDEIDAQNEHLQDEIRAKLDGAAFLENIMSISFEIV
;
A
#
# COMPACT_ATOMS: atom_id res chain seq x y z
N MET A 1 -22.28 -11.76 -18.05
CA MET A 1 -23.48 -10.92 -18.09
C MET A 1 -24.01 -10.96 -16.67
N GLU A 2 -23.52 -10.08 -15.80
CA GLU A 2 -24.01 -10.00 -14.41
C GLU A 2 -25.40 -9.36 -14.44
N GLU A 3 -26.42 -10.13 -14.05
CA GLU A 3 -27.78 -9.61 -13.91
C GLU A 3 -27.80 -8.60 -12.78
N LYS A 4 -28.03 -7.32 -13.12
CA LYS A 4 -28.33 -6.28 -12.11
C LYS A 4 -29.51 -6.75 -11.27
N LEU A 5 -29.28 -6.94 -9.97
CA LEU A 5 -30.32 -7.33 -9.04
C LEU A 5 -31.43 -6.29 -9.05
N SER A 6 -32.67 -6.74 -9.22
CA SER A 6 -33.82 -5.85 -9.17
C SER A 6 -33.94 -5.27 -7.76
N PRO A 7 -34.20 -3.96 -7.61
CA PRO A 7 -34.25 -3.35 -6.31
C PRO A 7 -35.46 -3.89 -5.53
N VAL A 8 -35.18 -4.60 -4.43
CA VAL A 8 -36.15 -5.30 -3.57
C VAL A 8 -36.20 -4.71 -2.17
N THR A 9 -37.37 -4.80 -1.54
CA THR A 9 -37.54 -4.47 -0.13
C THR A 9 -37.35 -5.73 0.70
N ILE A 10 -36.41 -5.71 1.64
CA ILE A 10 -36.05 -6.84 2.50
C ILE A 10 -36.46 -6.54 3.94
N ARG A 11 -37.11 -7.50 4.58
CA ARG A 11 -37.38 -7.47 6.01
C ARG A 11 -36.38 -8.34 6.75
N PHE A 12 -35.59 -7.73 7.62
CA PHE A 12 -34.67 -8.41 8.53
C PHE A 12 -35.36 -8.65 9.87
N ASN A 13 -35.24 -9.86 10.41
CA ASN A 13 -35.85 -10.23 11.68
C ASN A 13 -34.77 -10.32 12.78
N HIS A 14 -34.81 -9.40 13.73
CA HIS A 14 -33.84 -9.35 14.84
C HIS A 14 -34.25 -10.20 16.05
N THR A 15 -35.52 -10.61 16.15
CA THR A 15 -36.08 -11.37 17.30
C THR A 15 -35.91 -12.88 17.16
N SER A 16 -35.60 -13.39 15.96
CA SER A 16 -35.45 -14.83 15.69
C SER A 16 -34.05 -15.37 16.02
N SER A 17 -33.07 -14.50 16.17
CA SER A 17 -31.65 -14.86 16.26
C SER A 17 -31.12 -14.62 17.68
N GLN A 18 -31.19 -15.65 18.54
CA GLN A 18 -30.56 -15.59 19.87
C GLN A 18 -29.02 -15.47 19.80
N GLU A 19 -28.44 -15.82 18.64
CA GLU A 19 -27.00 -15.89 18.39
C GLU A 19 -26.40 -14.54 17.90
N HIS A 20 -27.22 -13.64 17.33
CA HIS A 20 -26.80 -12.35 16.76
C HIS A 20 -27.58 -11.19 17.39
N ARG A 21 -27.46 -11.06 18.72
CA ARG A 21 -28.16 -10.04 19.49
C ARG A 21 -27.53 -8.66 19.28
N ILE A 22 -28.17 -7.83 18.47
CA ILE A 22 -27.73 -6.45 18.24
C ILE A 22 -28.47 -5.53 19.20
N SER A 23 -27.86 -5.22 20.36
CA SER A 23 -28.46 -4.37 21.40
C SER A 23 -28.93 -3.00 20.90
N PHE A 24 -28.31 -2.50 19.82
CA PHE A 24 -28.73 -1.28 19.14
C PHE A 24 -30.12 -1.39 18.50
N LEU A 25 -30.44 -2.53 17.88
CA LEU A 25 -31.74 -2.80 17.25
C LEU A 25 -32.82 -3.15 18.29
N GLU A 26 -32.44 -3.74 19.42
CA GLU A 26 -33.39 -3.98 20.54
C GLU A 26 -33.92 -2.67 21.16
N THR A 27 -33.13 -1.59 21.09
CA THR A 27 -33.49 -0.27 21.64
C THR A 27 -34.33 0.56 20.65
N ARG A 28 -34.30 0.23 19.36
CA ARG A 28 -35.00 0.96 18.28
C ARG A 28 -35.81 0.00 17.43
N GLN A 29 -37.09 -0.14 17.75
CA GLN A 29 -38.01 -0.98 16.99
C GLN A 29 -38.38 -0.30 15.67
N ASN A 30 -38.38 -1.06 14.58
CA ASN A 30 -38.83 -0.65 13.23
C ASN A 30 -37.90 0.34 12.49
N LEU A 31 -36.59 0.04 12.42
CA LEU A 31 -35.67 0.81 11.59
C LEU A 31 -35.93 0.53 10.10
N LYS A 32 -36.10 1.58 9.31
CA LYS A 32 -36.31 1.51 7.86
C LYS A 32 -35.32 2.38 7.13
N GLY A 33 -34.91 1.94 5.95
CA GLY A 33 -33.98 2.71 5.15
C GLY A 33 -33.71 2.10 3.79
N ASN A 34 -32.77 2.69 3.09
CA ASN A 34 -32.22 2.20 1.83
C ASN A 34 -30.72 1.99 2.00
N ILE A 35 -30.23 0.88 1.46
CA ILE A 35 -28.80 0.58 1.39
C ILE A 35 -28.41 0.32 -0.06
N SER A 36 -27.27 0.89 -0.45
CA SER A 36 -26.61 0.59 -1.71
C SER A 36 -25.20 0.09 -1.45
N VAL A 37 -24.81 -0.93 -2.22
CA VAL A 37 -23.48 -1.53 -2.17
C VAL A 37 -22.83 -1.31 -3.53
N ASP A 38 -21.77 -0.52 -3.53
CA ASP A 38 -20.94 -0.28 -4.70
C ASP A 38 -19.58 -0.98 -4.54
N LYS A 39 -19.10 -1.60 -5.61
CA LYS A 39 -17.77 -2.18 -5.70
C LYS A 39 -16.88 -1.23 -6.50
N LEU A 40 -15.88 -0.68 -5.83
CA LEU A 40 -14.85 0.15 -6.42
C LEU A 40 -13.66 -0.75 -6.78
N ILE A 41 -13.34 -0.81 -8.08
CA ILE A 41 -12.23 -1.60 -8.62
C ILE A 41 -11.16 -0.62 -9.09
N TYR A 42 -9.94 -0.80 -8.60
CA TYR A 42 -8.76 -0.14 -9.11
C TYR A 42 -7.93 -1.14 -9.92
N ASP A 43 -7.75 -0.84 -11.20
CA ASP A 43 -6.94 -1.62 -12.12
C ASP A 43 -5.65 -0.86 -12.45
N GLY A 44 -4.68 -0.92 -11.53
CA GLY A 44 -3.38 -0.26 -11.63
C GLY A 44 -2.24 -1.28 -11.49
N PHE A 45 -1.26 -1.02 -10.62
CA PHE A 45 -0.26 -2.03 -10.26
C PHE A 45 -0.87 -3.05 -9.29
N GLY A 46 -1.56 -4.04 -9.86
CA GLY A 46 -2.39 -4.99 -9.13
C GLY A 46 -3.87 -4.58 -9.10
N LYS A 47 -4.74 -5.58 -8.97
CA LYS A 47 -6.18 -5.37 -8.90
C LYS A 47 -6.60 -5.25 -7.43
N GLU A 48 -7.11 -4.09 -7.05
CA GLU A 48 -7.65 -3.84 -5.72
C GLU A 48 -9.17 -3.62 -5.81
N GLU A 49 -9.92 -4.27 -4.92
CA GLU A 49 -11.38 -4.17 -4.88
C GLU A 49 -11.83 -3.74 -3.48
N HIS A 50 -12.73 -2.76 -3.44
CA HIS A 50 -13.31 -2.26 -2.19
C HIS A 50 -14.82 -2.20 -2.30
N LEU A 51 -15.51 -2.72 -1.28
CA LEU A 51 -16.95 -2.51 -1.11
C LEU A 51 -17.19 -1.18 -0.40
N ILE A 52 -18.17 -0.44 -0.88
CA ILE A 52 -18.60 0.83 -0.34
C ILE A 52 -20.08 0.69 -0.02
N PHE A 53 -20.40 0.82 1.26
CA PHE A 53 -21.77 0.82 1.73
C PHE A 53 -22.29 2.25 1.86
N SER A 54 -23.52 2.46 1.42
CA SER A 54 -24.22 3.74 1.57
C SER A 54 -25.59 3.47 2.13
N VAL A 55 -25.87 3.99 3.32
CA VAL A 55 -27.12 3.75 4.05
C VAL A 55 -27.80 5.06 4.39
N VAL A 56 -29.08 5.16 4.03
CA VAL A 56 -29.96 6.24 4.45
C VAL A 56 -31.14 5.64 5.18
N THR A 57 -31.31 5.96 6.45
CA THR A 57 -32.46 5.55 7.27
C THR A 57 -33.52 6.65 7.27
N GLU A 58 -34.79 6.28 7.38
CA GLU A 58 -35.91 7.24 7.44
C GLU A 58 -35.88 8.10 8.71
N ASP A 59 -35.28 7.60 9.79
CA ASP A 59 -35.16 8.29 11.07
C ASP A 59 -33.83 9.07 11.23
N GLY A 60 -33.01 9.13 10.19
CA GLY A 60 -31.72 9.83 10.18
C GLY A 60 -30.60 9.15 11.00
N THR A 61 -30.82 7.91 11.44
CA THR A 61 -29.81 7.08 12.10
C THR A 61 -28.65 6.75 11.17
N GLN A 62 -27.43 7.05 11.61
CA GLN A 62 -26.23 6.58 10.94
C GLN A 62 -25.97 5.12 11.30
N ILE A 63 -25.72 4.31 10.28
CA ILE A 63 -25.30 2.91 10.40
C ILE A 63 -23.85 2.83 9.92
N ASP A 64 -22.96 2.28 10.75
CA ASP A 64 -21.57 2.02 10.38
C ASP A 64 -21.42 0.65 9.68
N ASP A 65 -20.27 0.42 9.06
CA ASP A 65 -20.01 -0.79 8.27
C ASP A 65 -20.15 -2.08 9.12
N ASP A 66 -19.67 -2.06 10.37
CA ASP A 66 -19.79 -3.19 11.31
C ASP A 66 -21.26 -3.54 11.59
N MET A 67 -22.13 -2.54 11.73
CA MET A 67 -23.56 -2.78 11.94
C MET A 67 -24.25 -3.24 10.66
N ILE A 68 -23.79 -2.81 9.48
CA ILE A 68 -24.29 -3.32 8.19
C ILE A 68 -24.01 -4.80 8.06
N ASP A 69 -22.78 -5.24 8.35
CA ASP A 69 -22.41 -6.66 8.30
C ASP A 69 -23.31 -7.49 9.22
N ARG A 70 -23.53 -7.03 10.45
CA ARG A 70 -24.43 -7.69 11.40
C ARG A 70 -25.88 -7.70 10.96
N ILE A 71 -26.38 -6.64 10.31
CA ILE A 71 -27.74 -6.61 9.76
C ILE A 71 -27.88 -7.61 8.61
N MET A 72 -26.86 -7.73 7.75
CA MET A 72 -26.85 -8.67 6.63
C MET A 72 -26.78 -10.14 7.07
N GLU A 73 -26.29 -10.43 8.27
CA GLU A 73 -26.32 -11.77 8.89
C GLU A 73 -27.72 -12.16 9.41
N LEU A 74 -28.66 -11.21 9.55
CA LEU A 74 -29.98 -11.51 10.08
C LEU A 74 -30.85 -12.29 9.07
N PRO A 75 -31.77 -13.14 9.56
CA PRO A 75 -32.76 -13.79 8.71
C PRO A 75 -33.58 -12.76 7.95
N ALA A 76 -33.57 -12.88 6.62
CA ALA A 76 -34.12 -11.89 5.70
C ALA A 76 -35.23 -12.49 4.84
N THR A 77 -36.30 -11.73 4.61
CA THR A 77 -37.39 -12.10 3.69
C THR A 77 -37.68 -10.97 2.71
N ILE A 78 -37.88 -11.29 1.43
CA ILE A 78 -38.24 -10.31 0.41
C ILE A 78 -39.73 -10.00 0.55
N ILE A 79 -40.06 -8.73 0.83
CA ILE A 79 -41.43 -8.28 1.12
C ILE A 79 -42.02 -7.37 0.04
N GLY A 80 -41.23 -6.95 -0.97
CA GLY A 80 -41.74 -6.10 -2.04
C GLY A 80 -40.69 -5.60 -3.03
N LYS A 81 -41.13 -4.71 -3.93
CA LYS A 81 -40.26 -3.92 -4.82
C LYS A 81 -39.98 -2.56 -4.17
N VAL A 82 -38.75 -2.07 -4.34
CA VAL A 82 -38.28 -0.78 -3.81
C VAL A 82 -39.15 0.37 -4.31
N GLY A 83 -39.42 1.33 -3.42
CA GLY A 83 -40.04 2.63 -3.75
C GLY A 83 -39.04 3.59 -4.40
N GLU A 84 -39.54 4.66 -5.03
CA GLU A 84 -38.79 5.56 -5.93
C GLU A 84 -37.41 6.03 -5.42
N ASN A 85 -36.51 6.23 -6.41
CA ASN A 85 -35.13 6.73 -6.27
C ASN A 85 -34.95 7.75 -5.14
N ASN A 86 -34.12 7.41 -4.17
CA ASN A 86 -33.74 8.32 -3.09
C ASN A 86 -32.51 9.16 -3.53
N SER A 87 -32.73 10.43 -3.87
CA SER A 87 -31.66 11.36 -4.25
C SER A 87 -30.61 11.57 -3.16
N GLU A 88 -30.99 11.42 -1.88
CA GLU A 88 -30.06 11.48 -0.75
C GLU A 88 -29.10 10.29 -0.76
N LEU A 89 -29.59 9.10 -1.13
CA LEU A 89 -28.77 7.90 -1.26
C LEU A 89 -27.76 8.04 -2.40
N GLU A 90 -28.16 8.61 -3.54
CA GLU A 90 -27.23 8.88 -4.64
C GLU A 90 -26.13 9.88 -4.24
N GLY A 91 -26.49 10.94 -3.51
CA GLY A 91 -25.53 11.89 -2.96
C GLY A 91 -24.54 11.23 -2.00
N LEU A 92 -25.03 10.38 -1.09
CA LEU A 92 -24.21 9.63 -0.15
C LEU A 92 -23.26 8.65 -0.86
N ARG A 93 -23.75 7.94 -1.88
CA ARG A 93 -22.91 7.03 -2.70
C ARG A 93 -21.75 7.77 -3.35
N GLN A 94 -22.01 8.94 -3.93
CA GLN A 94 -20.95 9.76 -4.53
C GLN A 94 -19.94 10.24 -3.48
N LEU A 95 -20.42 10.70 -2.33
CA LEU A 95 -19.56 11.16 -1.23
C LEU A 95 -18.67 10.03 -0.70
N ASN A 96 -19.26 8.87 -0.39
CA ASN A 96 -18.54 7.70 0.12
C ASN A 96 -17.54 7.18 -0.91
N THR A 97 -17.90 7.18 -2.19
CA THR A 97 -16.97 6.85 -3.28
C THR A 97 -15.79 7.82 -3.31
N GLN A 98 -16.02 9.13 -3.30
CA GLN A 98 -14.94 10.12 -3.31
C GLN A 98 -14.04 9.99 -2.09
N LYS A 99 -14.62 9.79 -0.90
CA LYS A 99 -13.86 9.55 0.33
C LYS A 99 -12.97 8.33 0.19
N ARG A 100 -13.51 7.21 -0.32
CA ARG A 100 -12.73 5.99 -0.52
C ARG A 100 -11.60 6.16 -1.52
N LYS A 101 -11.85 6.88 -2.63
CA LYS A 101 -10.80 7.21 -3.61
C LYS A 101 -9.67 8.04 -2.98
N ALA A 102 -10.02 9.02 -2.16
CA ALA A 102 -9.04 9.87 -1.47
C ALA A 102 -8.21 9.09 -0.43
N GLU A 103 -8.82 8.14 0.30
CA GLU A 103 -8.11 7.24 1.23
C GLU A 103 -7.07 6.38 0.50
N ILE A 104 -7.44 5.84 -0.67
CA ILE A 104 -6.55 5.02 -1.51
C ILE A 104 -5.39 5.88 -2.03
N GLU A 105 -5.67 7.08 -2.53
CA GLU A 105 -4.64 8.01 -2.99
C GLU A 105 -3.66 8.38 -1.87
N GLN A 106 -4.17 8.67 -0.67
CA GLN A 106 -3.35 8.98 0.49
C GLN A 106 -2.46 7.78 0.89
N THR A 107 -3.01 6.58 0.90
CA THR A 107 -2.26 5.35 1.20
C THR A 107 -1.15 5.11 0.17
N ASN A 108 -1.45 5.30 -1.11
CA ASN A 108 -0.46 5.18 -2.19
C ASN A 108 0.66 6.22 -2.05
N LYS A 109 0.32 7.45 -1.67
CA LYS A 109 1.30 8.51 -1.41
C LYS A 109 2.19 8.18 -0.22
N GLU A 110 1.62 7.70 0.88
CA GLU A 110 2.38 7.30 2.07
C GLU A 110 3.33 6.14 1.77
N TYR A 111 2.86 5.13 1.02
CA TYR A 111 3.69 4.05 0.53
C TYR A 111 4.87 4.56 -0.29
N PHE A 112 4.63 5.44 -1.27
CA PHE A 112 5.69 6.01 -2.10
C PHE A 112 6.75 6.76 -1.28
N LEU A 113 6.32 7.64 -0.38
CA LEU A 113 7.23 8.41 0.46
C LEU A 113 8.05 7.51 1.38
N ALA A 114 7.43 6.48 1.95
CA ALA A 114 8.12 5.52 2.80
C ALA A 114 9.16 4.71 2.02
N GLU A 115 8.82 4.24 0.82
CA GLU A 115 9.74 3.43 0.02
C GLU A 115 10.89 4.27 -0.56
N SER A 116 10.61 5.49 -1.02
CA SER A 116 11.64 6.45 -1.44
C SER A 116 12.61 6.74 -0.29
N ALA A 117 12.09 7.00 0.92
CA ALA A 117 12.95 7.28 2.08
C ALA A 117 13.84 6.10 2.47
N LYS A 118 13.37 4.86 2.28
CA LYS A 118 14.21 3.66 2.51
C LYS A 118 15.31 3.55 1.47
N LEU A 119 15.00 3.77 0.19
CA LEU A 119 15.99 3.74 -0.89
C LEU A 119 17.06 4.82 -0.69
N ASP A 120 16.64 6.03 -0.31
CA ASP A 120 17.56 7.14 0.00
C ASP A 120 18.47 6.79 1.20
N ALA A 121 17.90 6.31 2.30
CA ALA A 121 18.69 5.91 3.47
C ALA A 121 19.67 4.77 3.16
N PHE A 122 19.22 3.76 2.42
CA PHE A 122 20.06 2.66 1.97
C PHE A 122 21.20 3.15 1.06
N SER A 123 20.90 4.10 0.17
CA SER A 123 21.89 4.74 -0.70
C SER A 123 22.94 5.49 0.09
N GLU A 124 22.53 6.31 1.07
CA GLU A 124 23.45 7.05 1.94
C GLU A 124 24.35 6.11 2.75
N ASP A 125 23.78 5.11 3.42
CA ASP A 125 24.53 4.14 4.23
C ASP A 125 25.55 3.35 3.39
N LEU A 126 25.14 2.91 2.20
CA LEU A 126 26.02 2.17 1.29
C LEU A 126 27.16 3.04 0.77
N LYS A 127 26.87 4.28 0.35
CA LYS A 127 27.88 5.24 -0.10
C LYS A 127 28.86 5.57 1.01
N GLU A 128 28.39 5.83 2.22
CA GLU A 128 29.26 6.12 3.36
C GLU A 128 30.17 4.94 3.70
N GLY A 129 29.63 3.71 3.72
CA GLY A 129 30.38 2.49 3.99
C GLY A 129 31.50 2.27 2.97
N LEU A 130 31.17 2.34 1.68
CA LEU A 130 32.14 2.13 0.60
C LEU A 130 33.18 3.27 0.53
N GLN A 131 32.78 4.52 0.76
CA GLN A 131 33.71 5.66 0.83
C GLN A 131 34.68 5.52 2.00
N ARG A 132 34.22 5.03 3.15
CA ARG A 132 35.07 4.77 4.32
C ARG A 132 36.10 3.68 4.00
N GLU A 133 35.68 2.54 3.44
CA GLU A 133 36.61 1.48 3.06
C GLU A 133 37.62 1.96 2.00
N LEU A 134 37.21 2.77 1.03
CA LEU A 134 38.10 3.35 0.02
C LEU A 134 39.14 4.30 0.63
N LYS A 135 38.74 5.08 1.63
CA LYS A 135 39.64 5.95 2.40
C LYS A 135 40.65 5.14 3.20
N ASP A 136 40.21 4.08 3.87
CA ASP A 136 41.07 3.23 4.68
C ASP A 136 42.07 2.45 3.81
N LEU A 137 41.63 1.89 2.68
CA LEU A 137 42.52 1.29 1.68
C LEU A 137 43.54 2.30 1.15
N SER A 138 43.14 3.55 0.93
CA SER A 138 44.06 4.58 0.43
C SER A 138 45.13 4.94 1.46
N LYS A 139 44.80 4.94 2.75
CA LYS A 139 45.78 5.11 3.84
C LYS A 139 46.72 3.91 3.90
N GLU A 140 46.18 2.69 3.89
CA GLU A 140 46.97 1.46 3.96
C GLU A 140 47.97 1.37 2.80
N ILE A 141 47.53 1.65 1.56
CA ILE A 141 48.42 1.70 0.39
C ILE A 141 49.53 2.73 0.59
N THR A 142 49.22 3.90 1.14
CA THR A 142 50.20 4.97 1.37
C THR A 142 51.23 4.55 2.40
N GLU A 143 50.79 3.95 3.51
CA GLU A 143 51.66 3.42 4.57
C GLU A 143 52.55 2.28 4.05
N LYS A 144 51.98 1.31 3.31
CA LYS A 144 52.74 0.20 2.71
C LYS A 144 53.77 0.69 1.70
N LYS A 145 53.43 1.69 0.88
CA LYS A 145 54.39 2.35 -0.04
C LYS A 145 55.50 3.08 0.71
N HIS A 146 55.18 3.73 1.83
CA HIS A 146 56.17 4.39 2.67
C HIS A 146 57.12 3.36 3.28
N LEU A 147 56.59 2.27 3.85
CA LEU A 147 57.38 1.17 4.42
C LEU A 147 58.28 0.52 3.35
N PHE A 148 57.75 0.28 2.14
CA PHE A 148 58.53 -0.26 1.03
C PHE A 148 59.72 0.64 0.68
N LYS A 149 59.51 1.96 0.59
CA LYS A 149 60.60 2.93 0.33
C LYS A 149 61.65 2.98 1.44
N ALA A 150 61.24 2.74 2.69
CA ALA A 150 62.12 2.71 3.85
C ALA A 150 62.83 1.36 4.06
N SER A 151 62.56 0.34 3.23
CA SER A 151 63.07 -1.02 3.39
C SER A 151 64.32 -1.31 2.55
N ALA A 152 65.18 -0.30 2.31
CA ALA A 152 66.38 -0.44 1.49
C ALA A 152 67.38 -1.47 2.05
N ASP A 153 67.29 -1.74 3.35
CA ASP A 153 68.14 -2.63 4.14
C ASP A 153 67.60 -4.08 4.19
N LYS A 154 66.42 -4.33 3.62
CA LYS A 154 65.80 -5.67 3.56
C LYS A 154 66.28 -6.49 2.35
N SER A 155 66.03 -7.79 2.41
CA SER A 155 66.32 -8.69 1.29
C SER A 155 65.43 -8.41 0.07
N LEU A 156 65.90 -8.81 -1.12
CA LEU A 156 65.13 -8.68 -2.36
C LEU A 156 63.80 -9.46 -2.30
N ALA A 157 63.78 -10.61 -1.64
CA ALA A 157 62.57 -11.42 -1.46
C ALA A 157 61.51 -10.67 -0.63
N GLU A 158 61.91 -10.09 0.50
CA GLU A 158 61.01 -9.28 1.34
C GLU A 158 60.51 -8.04 0.61
N MET A 159 61.37 -7.38 -0.19
CA MET A 159 60.94 -6.24 -1.00
C MET A 159 59.92 -6.64 -2.09
N LEU A 160 60.06 -7.82 -2.69
CA LEU A 160 59.08 -8.35 -3.65
C LEU A 160 57.73 -8.61 -3.00
N GLU A 161 57.70 -9.28 -1.83
CA GLU A 161 56.47 -9.51 -1.07
C GLU A 161 55.76 -8.20 -0.70
N MET A 162 56.52 -7.20 -0.24
CA MET A 162 55.97 -5.88 0.09
C MET A 162 55.37 -5.18 -1.14
N LYS A 163 55.98 -5.34 -2.32
CA LYS A 163 55.48 -4.77 -3.57
C LYS A 163 54.23 -5.50 -4.08
N GLU A 164 54.19 -6.83 -3.98
CA GLU A 164 53.01 -7.63 -4.31
C GLU A 164 51.82 -7.23 -3.43
N GLU A 165 52.04 -7.01 -2.13
CA GLU A 165 50.99 -6.56 -1.22
C GLU A 165 50.42 -5.18 -1.62
N VAL A 166 51.27 -4.24 -2.02
CA VAL A 166 50.82 -2.93 -2.54
C VAL A 166 49.96 -3.10 -3.79
N ILE A 167 50.37 -3.96 -4.74
CA ILE A 167 49.60 -4.22 -5.97
C ILE A 167 48.24 -4.82 -5.62
N ARG A 168 48.20 -5.79 -4.71
CA ARG A 168 46.96 -6.43 -4.24
C ARG A 168 45.98 -5.41 -3.65
N LEU A 169 46.46 -4.50 -2.81
CA LEU A 169 45.64 -3.44 -2.23
C LEU A 169 45.16 -2.43 -3.28
N GLU A 170 45.99 -2.08 -4.27
CA GLU A 170 45.61 -1.21 -5.38
C GLU A 170 44.51 -1.83 -6.26
N GLU A 171 44.60 -3.13 -6.53
CA GLU A 171 43.57 -3.89 -7.23
C GLU A 171 42.26 -3.92 -6.43
N LYS A 172 42.35 -4.17 -5.12
CA LYS A 172 41.17 -4.13 -4.23
C LYS A 172 40.49 -2.75 -4.26
N ARG A 173 41.27 -1.66 -4.17
CA ARG A 173 40.75 -0.28 -4.27
C ARG A 173 40.07 -0.02 -5.62
N LYS A 174 40.66 -0.50 -6.72
CA LYS A 174 40.09 -0.34 -8.06
C LYS A 174 38.75 -1.08 -8.19
N ARG A 175 38.65 -2.30 -7.62
CA ARG A 175 37.40 -3.06 -7.60
C ARG A 175 36.32 -2.35 -6.79
N LEU A 176 36.63 -1.92 -5.57
CA LEU A 176 35.69 -1.22 -4.70
C LEU A 176 35.16 0.08 -5.35
N ARG A 177 36.01 0.79 -6.08
CA ARG A 177 35.58 2.00 -6.82
C ARG A 177 34.57 1.69 -7.92
N ARG A 178 34.69 0.54 -8.59
CA ARG A 178 33.68 0.10 -9.59
C ARG A 178 32.39 -0.30 -8.91
N GLU A 179 32.50 -1.04 -7.81
CA GLU A 179 31.36 -1.47 -7.02
C GLU A 179 30.52 -0.29 -6.54
N ILE A 180 31.12 0.85 -6.17
CA ILE A 180 30.38 2.08 -5.87
C ILE A 180 29.47 2.49 -7.04
N TYR A 181 30.00 2.54 -8.26
CA TYR A 181 29.22 2.94 -9.43
C TYR A 181 28.13 1.90 -9.75
N ASP A 182 28.47 0.61 -9.71
CA ASP A 182 27.50 -0.45 -9.97
C ASP A 182 26.32 -0.40 -8.99
N ARG A 183 26.59 -0.03 -7.72
CA ARG A 183 25.57 0.13 -6.68
C ARG A 183 24.76 1.42 -6.83
N GLU A 184 25.39 2.51 -7.25
CA GLU A 184 24.67 3.75 -7.58
C GLU A 184 23.67 3.49 -8.72
N ASP A 185 24.10 2.81 -9.79
CA ASP A 185 23.24 2.43 -10.91
C ASP A 185 22.08 1.51 -10.47
N GLU A 186 22.33 0.57 -9.54
CA GLU A 186 21.30 -0.31 -8.97
C GLU A 186 20.22 0.48 -8.21
N ILE A 187 20.62 1.46 -7.41
CA ILE A 187 19.70 2.33 -6.66
C ILE A 187 18.89 3.22 -7.61
N ASP A 188 19.53 3.79 -8.64
CA ASP A 188 18.85 4.60 -9.64
C ASP A 188 17.80 3.78 -10.40
N ALA A 189 18.12 2.53 -10.75
CA ALA A 189 17.17 1.61 -11.38
C ALA A 189 15.99 1.25 -10.44
N GLN A 190 16.24 1.07 -9.14
CA GLN A 190 15.18 0.84 -8.15
C GLN A 190 14.27 2.06 -8.00
N ASN A 191 14.82 3.28 -8.02
CA ASN A 191 14.06 4.52 -8.00
C ASN A 191 13.18 4.68 -9.24
N GLU A 192 13.71 4.37 -10.43
CA GLU A 192 12.93 4.40 -11.68
C GLU A 192 11.79 3.38 -11.63
N HIS A 193 12.05 2.16 -11.16
CA HIS A 193 11.02 1.14 -10.98
C HIS A 193 9.91 1.59 -10.02
N LEU A 194 10.27 2.16 -8.88
CA LEU A 194 9.29 2.68 -7.90
C LEU A 194 8.43 3.81 -8.51
N GLN A 195 9.03 4.69 -9.33
CA GLN A 195 8.26 5.72 -10.04
C GLN A 195 7.26 5.13 -11.03
N ASP A 196 7.68 4.10 -11.77
CA ASP A 196 6.81 3.44 -12.75
C ASP A 196 5.68 2.65 -12.06
N GLU A 197 5.94 2.02 -10.91
CA GLU A 197 4.90 1.40 -10.07
C GLU A 197 3.83 2.41 -9.65
N ILE A 198 4.24 3.59 -9.18
CA ILE A 198 3.30 4.63 -8.75
C ILE A 198 2.53 5.23 -9.93
N ARG A 199 3.20 5.46 -11.07
CA ARG A 199 2.51 5.88 -12.29
C ARG A 199 1.43 4.88 -12.70
N ALA A 200 1.75 3.59 -12.70
CA ALA A 200 0.77 2.55 -13.00
C ALA A 200 -0.41 2.52 -12.02
N LYS A 201 -0.18 2.79 -10.73
CA LYS A 201 -1.26 2.94 -9.74
C LYS A 201 -2.13 4.18 -9.96
N LEU A 202 -1.55 5.29 -10.42
CA LEU A 202 -2.27 6.55 -10.66
C LEU A 202 -3.03 6.55 -12.00
N ASP A 203 -2.43 5.98 -13.04
CA ASP A 203 -3.03 5.86 -14.38
C ASP A 203 -4.10 4.75 -14.43
N GLY A 204 -4.14 3.90 -13.40
CA GLY A 204 -5.11 2.83 -13.28
C GLY A 204 -6.55 3.35 -13.34
N ALA A 205 -7.39 2.68 -14.14
CA ALA A 205 -8.78 3.07 -14.26
C ALA A 205 -9.55 2.62 -13.02
N ALA A 206 -10.20 3.60 -12.35
CA ALA A 206 -11.10 3.33 -11.23
C ALA A 206 -12.52 3.09 -11.74
N PHE A 207 -13.00 1.85 -11.65
CA PHE A 207 -14.34 1.47 -12.06
C PHE A 207 -15.25 1.36 -10.84
N LEU A 208 -16.43 1.96 -10.92
CA LEU A 208 -17.47 1.82 -9.90
C LEU A 208 -18.59 0.94 -10.47
N GLU A 209 -18.86 -0.17 -9.80
CA GLU A 209 -19.92 -1.10 -10.16
C GLU A 209 -20.96 -1.14 -9.03
N ASN A 210 -22.22 -0.84 -9.34
CA ASN A 210 -23.30 -1.02 -8.37
C ASN A 210 -23.67 -2.50 -8.31
N ILE A 211 -23.44 -3.13 -7.17
CA ILE A 211 -23.74 -4.55 -6.95
C ILE A 211 -25.22 -4.72 -6.65
N MET A 212 -25.74 -3.92 -5.71
CA MET A 212 -27.14 -3.98 -5.32
C MET A 212 -27.60 -2.69 -4.65
N SER A 213 -28.91 -2.44 -4.75
CA SER A 213 -29.61 -1.41 -3.99
C SER A 213 -30.92 -1.99 -3.48
N ILE A 214 -31.14 -1.94 -2.16
CA ILE A 214 -32.32 -2.51 -1.50
C ILE A 214 -32.90 -1.50 -0.52
N SER A 215 -34.21 -1.57 -0.31
CA SER A 215 -34.84 -0.98 0.87
C SER A 215 -34.87 -2.03 1.97
N PHE A 216 -34.68 -1.64 3.22
CA PHE A 216 -34.75 -2.54 4.35
C PHE A 216 -35.74 -2.07 5.42
N GLU A 217 -36.32 -3.02 6.11
CA GLU A 217 -37.10 -2.84 7.33
C GLU A 217 -36.62 -3.87 8.36
N ILE A 218 -36.27 -3.42 9.56
CA ILE A 218 -35.85 -4.29 10.66
C ILE A 218 -37.02 -4.42 11.63
N VAL A 219 -37.51 -5.66 11.82
CA VAL A 219 -38.68 -6.00 12.67
C VAL A 219 -38.28 -6.99 13.75
#